data_AF-A0AAV5AEH3-F1
#
_entry.id   AF-A0AAV5AEH3-F1
#
_cell.length_a   1.000
_cell.length_b   1.000
_cell.length_c   1.000
_cell.angle_alpha   90.00
_cell.angle_beta   90.00
_cell.angle_gamma   90.00
#
_symmetry.space_group_name_H-M   'P 1'
#
loop_
_entity.id
_entity.type
_entity.pdbx_description
1 polymer ?
#
loop_
_entity_poly.entity_id
_entity_poly.type
_entity_poly.pdbx_seq_one_letter_code
_entity_poly.pdbx_strand_id
1 'polypeptide(L)'
;MLNKPVEVAKTSLKNGDARSSVISSLIENFESDPDRPDDYEDIIKQVPGVTYITAIDTTNAILLHFFYTMLLHPDVQKRAQEELDKVVGSGALPSFEDFKRLRSLLRSKSVYGPDADKFNPERFLNERISPPDFAFGYGRRECPGRYFGENAVFIAMINILHVFNILPFEGENGPELPPEDHFESGLILYAHFHSSFSHSRLGC
;
A
#
# COMPACT_ATOMS: atom_id res chain seq x y z
N MET A 1 -9.17 -8.08 22.08
CA MET A 1 -7.89 -7.40 21.78
C MET A 1 -7.99 -5.86 21.73
N LEU A 2 -9.18 -5.24 21.69
CA LEU A 2 -9.31 -3.79 21.54
C LEU A 2 -9.10 -2.95 22.82
N ASN A 3 -9.25 -3.56 24.00
CA ASN A 3 -9.17 -2.81 25.27
C ASN A 3 -7.73 -2.39 25.62
N LYS A 4 -6.75 -3.29 25.40
CA LYS A 4 -5.37 -3.07 25.87
C LYS A 4 -4.72 -1.79 25.32
N PRO A 5 -4.83 -1.46 24.01
CA PRO A 5 -4.32 -0.20 23.47
C PRO A 5 -4.95 1.04 24.12
N VAL A 6 -6.25 1.01 24.39
CA VAL A 6 -6.99 2.12 25.03
C VAL A 6 -6.53 2.31 26.48
N GLU A 7 -6.39 1.23 27.25
CA GLU A 7 -5.89 1.30 28.62
C GLU A 7 -4.46 1.86 28.71
N VAL A 8 -3.60 1.48 27.76
CA VAL A 8 -2.24 2.02 27.67
C VAL A 8 -2.29 3.52 27.36
N ALA A 9 -3.10 3.94 26.38
CA ALA A 9 -3.23 5.35 26.02
C ALA A 9 -3.77 6.20 27.19
N LYS A 10 -4.80 5.74 27.90
CA LYS A 10 -5.34 6.42 29.10
C LYS A 10 -4.29 6.54 30.20
N THR A 11 -3.52 5.48 30.43
CA THR A 11 -2.43 5.49 31.43
C THR A 11 -1.37 6.52 31.05
N SER A 12 -0.94 6.53 29.79
CA SER A 12 0.08 7.47 29.33
C SER A 12 -0.40 8.93 29.33
N LEU A 13 -1.67 9.18 29.02
CA LEU A 13 -2.25 10.52 29.11
C LEU A 13 -2.22 11.04 30.55
N LYS A 14 -2.62 10.20 31.52
CA LYS A 14 -2.56 10.54 32.95
C LYS A 14 -1.13 10.81 33.43
N ASN A 15 -0.16 10.07 32.90
CA ASN A 15 1.25 10.23 33.26
C ASN A 15 1.93 11.42 32.56
N GLY A 16 1.26 12.04 31.58
CA GLY A 16 1.85 13.11 30.77
C GLY A 16 2.92 12.65 29.78
N ASP A 17 3.02 11.35 29.51
CA ASP A 17 4.00 10.74 28.58
C ASP A 17 3.35 10.16 27.31
N ALA A 18 2.06 10.44 27.10
CA ALA A 18 1.35 10.03 25.90
C ALA A 18 1.98 10.59 24.62
N ARG A 19 2.23 9.68 23.67
CA ARG A 19 2.53 10.05 22.29
C ARG A 19 1.24 10.36 21.54
N SER A 20 1.30 11.34 20.65
CA SER A 20 0.19 11.63 19.73
C SER A 20 -0.19 10.38 18.93
N SER A 21 -1.47 10.03 18.97
CA SER A 21 -2.05 8.87 18.30
C SER A 21 -3.54 9.09 18.03
N VAL A 22 -4.14 8.27 17.17
CA VAL A 22 -5.60 8.27 16.94
C VAL A 22 -6.35 8.00 18.25
N ILE A 23 -5.85 7.10 19.10
CA ILE A 23 -6.49 6.75 20.38
C ILE A 23 -6.44 7.93 21.34
N SER A 24 -5.26 8.53 21.55
CA SER A 24 -5.13 9.66 22.47
C SER A 24 -5.95 10.86 22.00
N SER A 25 -5.96 11.14 20.69
CA SER A 25 -6.74 12.24 20.12
C SER A 25 -8.26 12.01 20.29
N LEU A 26 -8.74 10.78 20.11
CA LEU A 26 -10.15 10.46 20.32
C LEU A 26 -10.54 10.58 21.80
N ILE A 27 -9.67 10.13 22.72
CA ILE A 27 -9.89 10.30 24.17
C ILE A 27 -10.01 11.79 24.51
N GLU A 28 -9.03 12.61 24.13
CA GLU A 28 -9.01 14.04 24.42
C GLU A 28 -10.23 14.78 23.82
N ASN A 29 -10.60 14.45 22.57
CA ASN A 29 -11.76 15.04 21.91
C ASN A 29 -13.08 14.68 22.60
N PHE A 30 -13.30 13.40 22.94
CA PHE A 30 -14.53 13.01 23.64
C PHE A 30 -14.55 13.41 25.12
N GLU A 31 -13.40 13.56 25.77
CA GLU A 31 -13.34 14.08 27.13
C GLU A 31 -13.69 15.57 27.21
N SER A 32 -13.42 16.32 26.15
CA SER A 32 -13.72 17.76 26.03
C SER A 32 -15.10 18.07 25.42
N ASP A 33 -15.79 17.08 24.87
CA ASP A 33 -17.09 17.23 24.22
C ASP A 33 -18.27 17.07 25.22
N PRO A 34 -19.04 18.13 25.50
CA PRO A 34 -20.21 18.04 26.39
C PRO A 34 -21.36 17.22 25.78
N ASP A 35 -21.40 17.06 24.46
CA ASP A 35 -22.44 16.34 23.72
C ASP A 35 -21.95 14.95 23.26
N ARG A 36 -20.89 14.42 23.88
CA ARG A 36 -20.32 13.13 23.51
C ARG A 36 -21.35 12.00 23.59
N PRO A 37 -21.33 11.03 22.67
CA PRO A 37 -22.21 9.87 22.71
C PRO A 37 -21.99 9.03 23.98
N ASP A 38 -23.05 8.37 24.47
CA ASP A 38 -22.95 7.45 25.61
C ASP A 38 -22.01 6.26 25.34
N ASP A 39 -21.86 5.86 24.07
CA ASP A 39 -21.03 4.75 23.59
C ASP A 39 -19.63 5.17 23.11
N TYR A 40 -19.17 6.39 23.44
CA TYR A 40 -17.86 6.91 23.00
C TYR A 40 -16.67 5.98 23.33
N GLU A 41 -16.73 5.25 24.45
CA GLU A 41 -15.71 4.27 24.84
C GLU A 41 -15.60 3.12 23.83
N ASP A 42 -16.72 2.72 23.22
CA ASP A 42 -16.71 1.70 22.17
C ASP A 42 -16.21 2.29 20.85
N ILE A 43 -16.50 3.56 20.57
CA ILE A 43 -15.92 4.28 19.42
C ILE A 43 -14.39 4.35 19.53
N ILE A 44 -13.85 4.73 20.71
CA ILE A 44 -12.39 4.81 20.97
C ILE A 44 -11.71 3.44 20.79
N LYS A 45 -12.41 2.33 21.05
CA LYS A 45 -11.89 0.96 20.86
C LYS A 45 -12.01 0.50 19.41
N GLN A 46 -13.16 0.73 18.79
CA GLN A 46 -13.50 0.16 17.49
C GLN A 46 -12.87 0.92 16.33
N VAL A 47 -12.85 2.25 16.36
CA VAL A 47 -12.32 3.07 15.25
C VAL A 47 -10.85 2.74 14.97
N PRO A 48 -9.93 2.68 15.95
CA PRO A 48 -8.55 2.26 15.70
C PRO A 48 -8.46 0.79 15.27
N GLY A 49 -9.30 -0.09 15.85
CA GLY A 49 -9.32 -1.51 15.50
C GLY A 49 -9.70 -1.77 14.05
N VAL A 50 -10.79 -1.15 13.57
CA VAL A 50 -11.23 -1.29 12.17
C VAL A 50 -10.26 -0.62 11.21
N THR A 51 -9.71 0.54 11.59
CA THR A 51 -8.70 1.24 10.78
C THR A 51 -7.45 0.37 10.61
N TYR A 52 -6.98 -0.28 11.68
CA TYR A 52 -5.81 -1.15 11.63
C TYR A 52 -6.04 -2.37 10.72
N ILE A 53 -7.15 -3.09 10.90
CA ILE A 53 -7.46 -4.30 10.11
C ILE A 53 -7.60 -3.94 8.62
N THR A 54 -8.40 -2.92 8.31
CA THR A 54 -8.68 -2.54 6.92
C THR A 54 -7.46 -1.97 6.20
N ALA A 55 -6.57 -1.27 6.91
CA ALA A 55 -5.34 -0.76 6.34
C ALA A 55 -4.32 -1.87 6.03
N ILE A 56 -4.19 -2.86 6.93
CA ILE A 56 -3.18 -3.92 6.78
C ILE A 56 -3.52 -4.85 5.63
N ASP A 57 -4.73 -5.38 5.61
CA ASP A 57 -5.07 -6.43 4.64
C ASP A 57 -5.01 -5.91 3.20
N THR A 58 -5.52 -4.70 2.96
CA THR A 58 -5.50 -4.08 1.63
C THR A 58 -4.09 -3.70 1.17
N THR A 59 -3.28 -3.11 2.05
CA THR A 59 -1.88 -2.75 1.74
C THR A 59 -1.05 -4.00 1.44
N ASN A 60 -1.20 -5.05 2.24
CA ASN A 60 -0.48 -6.31 2.04
C ASN A 60 -0.86 -6.96 0.72
N ALA A 61 -2.15 -7.01 0.38
CA ALA A 61 -2.59 -7.58 -0.89
C ALA A 61 -2.03 -6.82 -2.09
N ILE A 62 -1.94 -5.49 -2.01
CA ILE A 62 -1.34 -4.67 -3.07
C ILE A 62 0.16 -4.98 -3.21
N LEU A 63 0.90 -5.10 -2.11
CA LEU A 63 2.33 -5.45 -2.14
C LEU A 63 2.55 -6.87 -2.70
N LEU A 64 1.71 -7.84 -2.34
CA LEU A 64 1.78 -9.19 -2.90
C LEU A 64 1.49 -9.21 -4.40
N HIS A 65 0.48 -8.46 -4.85
CA HIS A 65 0.21 -8.28 -6.27
C HIS A 65 1.36 -7.62 -7.00
N PHE A 66 2.02 -6.65 -6.36
CA PHE A 66 3.19 -5.99 -6.90
C PHE A 66 4.34 -6.97 -7.13
N PHE A 67 4.72 -7.75 -6.10
CA PHE A 67 5.75 -8.79 -6.22
C PHE A 67 5.41 -9.80 -7.32
N TYR A 68 4.18 -10.32 -7.30
CA TYR A 68 3.68 -11.24 -8.32
C TYR A 68 3.80 -10.67 -9.75
N THR A 69 3.43 -9.40 -9.92
CA THR A 69 3.48 -8.72 -11.24
C THR A 69 4.93 -8.49 -11.69
N MET A 70 5.85 -8.13 -10.78
CA MET A 70 7.27 -7.94 -11.11
C MET A 70 7.96 -9.26 -11.45
N LEU A 71 7.52 -10.39 -10.88
CA LEU A 71 7.99 -11.72 -11.26
C LEU A 71 7.60 -12.09 -12.70
N LEU A 72 6.35 -11.81 -13.09
CA LEU A 72 5.83 -12.13 -14.42
C LEU A 72 6.31 -11.16 -15.51
N HIS A 73 6.69 -9.94 -15.13
CA HIS A 73 7.09 -8.88 -16.07
C HIS A 73 8.46 -8.26 -15.70
N PRO A 74 9.55 -9.04 -15.78
CA PRO A 74 10.89 -8.57 -15.40
C PRO A 74 11.40 -7.40 -16.27
N ASP A 75 10.92 -7.28 -17.51
CA ASP A 75 11.21 -6.15 -18.38
C ASP A 75 10.61 -4.85 -17.84
N VAL A 76 9.40 -4.92 -17.27
CA VAL A 76 8.75 -3.78 -16.61
C VAL A 76 9.47 -3.42 -15.32
N GLN A 77 9.84 -4.42 -14.50
CA GLN A 77 10.63 -4.18 -13.28
C GLN A 77 11.91 -3.39 -13.60
N LYS A 78 12.65 -3.83 -14.64
CA LYS A 78 13.89 -3.17 -15.07
C LYS A 78 13.64 -1.74 -15.55
N ARG A 79 12.63 -1.50 -16.40
CA ARG A 79 12.30 -0.14 -16.87
C ARG A 79 11.90 0.77 -15.69
N ALA A 80 11.12 0.27 -14.74
CA ALA A 80 10.73 1.02 -13.55
C ALA A 80 11.94 1.40 -12.68
N GLN A 81 12.90 0.49 -12.52
CA GLN A 81 14.17 0.78 -11.82
C GLN A 81 14.99 1.86 -12.56
N GLU A 82 15.11 1.76 -13.89
CA GLU A 82 15.81 2.76 -14.71
C GLU A 82 15.16 4.16 -14.64
N GLU A 83 13.83 4.23 -14.57
CA GLU A 83 13.13 5.51 -14.36
C GLU A 83 13.36 6.06 -12.95
N LEU A 84 13.31 5.19 -11.94
CA LEU A 84 13.56 5.57 -10.56
C LEU A 84 14.97 6.15 -10.39
N ASP A 85 15.97 5.54 -11.04
CA ASP A 85 17.35 6.03 -11.05
C ASP A 85 17.48 7.41 -11.69
N LYS A 86 16.71 7.71 -12.76
CA LYS A 86 16.69 9.04 -13.39
C LYS A 86 16.06 10.11 -12.50
N VAL A 87 15.10 9.73 -11.66
CA VAL A 87 14.33 10.68 -10.82
C VAL A 87 15.03 10.94 -9.49
N VAL A 88 15.52 9.91 -8.82
CA VAL A 88 16.02 9.96 -7.43
C VAL A 88 17.55 9.96 -7.36
N GLY A 89 18.23 9.45 -8.40
CA GLY A 89 19.68 9.26 -8.41
C GLY A 89 20.14 8.04 -7.60
N SER A 90 21.39 7.64 -7.79
CA SER A 90 21.93 6.37 -7.30
C SER A 90 22.30 6.34 -5.80
N GLY A 91 21.86 7.29 -4.97
CA GLY A 91 22.40 7.47 -3.62
C GLY A 91 21.39 7.71 -2.48
N ALA A 92 20.13 8.00 -2.78
CA ALA A 92 19.12 8.29 -1.78
C ALA A 92 17.87 7.44 -1.98
N LEU A 93 17.23 7.04 -0.88
CA LEU A 93 15.92 6.39 -0.96
C LEU A 93 14.88 7.39 -1.48
N PRO A 94 13.94 6.96 -2.33
CA PRO A 94 12.87 7.81 -2.80
C PRO A 94 12.03 8.39 -1.64
N SER A 95 11.43 9.56 -1.85
CA SER A 95 10.62 10.28 -0.86
C SER A 95 9.16 10.41 -1.32
N PHE A 96 8.27 10.89 -0.43
CA PHE A 96 6.88 11.18 -0.79
C PHE A 96 6.74 12.29 -1.85
N GLU A 97 7.76 13.13 -2.04
CA GLU A 97 7.72 14.22 -3.03
C GLU A 97 7.85 13.69 -4.48
N ASP A 98 8.47 12.53 -4.65
CA ASP A 98 8.66 11.84 -5.94
C ASP A 98 7.35 11.23 -6.49
N PHE A 99 6.33 11.13 -5.63
CA PHE A 99 5.03 10.50 -5.90
C PHE A 99 4.21 11.17 -7.01
N LYS A 100 4.36 12.50 -7.22
CA LYS A 100 3.57 13.23 -8.22
C LYS A 100 3.81 12.75 -9.67
N ARG A 101 4.89 11.98 -9.90
CA ARG A 101 5.34 11.59 -11.24
C ARG A 101 4.89 10.19 -11.69
N LEU A 102 4.30 9.35 -10.83
CA LEU A 102 4.28 7.88 -11.06
C LEU A 102 2.92 7.19 -10.83
N ARG A 103 1.83 7.76 -11.33
CA ARG A 103 0.47 7.45 -10.87
C ARG A 103 -0.31 6.59 -11.89
N SER A 104 -1.04 5.54 -11.47
CA SER A 104 -1.70 4.53 -12.36
C SER A 104 -3.06 3.99 -11.85
N LEU A 105 -3.93 3.44 -12.74
CA LEU A 105 -5.19 2.71 -12.35
C LEU A 105 -5.92 1.86 -13.45
N LEU A 106 -7.08 1.25 -13.15
CA LEU A 106 -7.40 -0.18 -13.43
C LEU A 106 -8.52 -0.49 -14.48
N ARG A 107 -8.11 -1.06 -15.62
CA ARG A 107 -8.78 -2.03 -16.53
C ARG A 107 -10.11 -1.73 -17.26
N SER A 108 -10.71 -0.54 -17.17
CA SER A 108 -11.81 -0.17 -18.09
C SER A 108 -11.36 -0.03 -19.55
N LYS A 109 -11.94 -0.81 -20.48
CA LYS A 109 -11.63 -0.72 -21.93
C LYS A 109 -12.02 0.61 -22.57
N SER A 110 -13.05 1.29 -22.04
CA SER A 110 -13.46 2.62 -22.54
C SER A 110 -12.51 3.73 -22.11
N VAL A 111 -11.76 3.52 -21.03
CA VAL A 111 -10.79 4.47 -20.48
C VAL A 111 -9.38 4.15 -20.97
N TYR A 112 -9.03 2.86 -21.01
CA TYR A 112 -7.67 2.38 -21.24
C TYR A 112 -7.45 1.79 -22.63
N GLY A 113 -8.47 1.60 -23.45
CA GLY A 113 -8.33 1.02 -24.79
C GLY A 113 -8.50 -0.50 -24.81
N PRO A 114 -8.32 -1.13 -25.99
CA PRO A 114 -8.67 -2.55 -26.19
C PRO A 114 -7.80 -3.53 -25.39
N ASP A 115 -6.61 -3.10 -24.95
CA ASP A 115 -5.65 -3.88 -24.17
C ASP A 115 -5.72 -3.57 -22.66
N ALA A 116 -6.86 -3.05 -22.16
CA ALA A 116 -7.04 -2.71 -20.75
C ALA A 116 -6.88 -3.89 -19.78
N ASP A 117 -7.05 -5.11 -20.27
CA ASP A 117 -6.81 -6.36 -19.54
C ASP A 117 -5.31 -6.71 -19.40
N LYS A 118 -4.43 -6.07 -20.18
CA LYS A 118 -2.98 -6.25 -20.10
C LYS A 118 -2.36 -5.28 -19.12
N PHE A 119 -1.39 -5.77 -18.35
CA PHE A 119 -0.54 -4.91 -17.54
C PHE A 119 0.37 -4.07 -18.46
N ASN A 120 0.06 -2.78 -18.57
CA ASN A 120 0.80 -1.81 -19.37
C ASN A 120 0.98 -0.51 -18.55
N PRO A 121 2.11 -0.36 -17.85
CA PRO A 121 2.40 0.83 -17.03
C PRO A 121 2.57 2.11 -17.85
N GLU A 122 3.05 2.00 -19.10
CA GLU A 122 3.36 3.15 -19.96
C GLU A 122 2.11 3.95 -20.35
N ARG A 123 0.92 3.35 -20.18
CA ARG A 123 -0.39 3.97 -20.40
C ARG A 123 -0.61 5.26 -19.60
N PHE A 124 0.16 5.47 -18.53
CA PHE A 124 0.02 6.59 -17.60
C PHE A 124 1.11 7.66 -17.73
N LEU A 125 2.05 7.50 -18.66
CA LEU A 125 3.16 8.46 -18.86
C LEU A 125 2.70 9.79 -19.47
N ASN A 126 1.55 9.79 -20.14
CA ASN A 126 0.97 10.97 -20.79
C ASN A 126 -0.24 11.42 -19.96
N GLU A 127 -0.26 12.66 -19.46
CA GLU A 127 -1.28 13.26 -18.57
C GLU A 127 -2.76 13.16 -19.03
N ARG A 128 -3.03 12.54 -20.19
CA ARG A 128 -4.36 12.28 -20.73
C ARG A 128 -5.24 11.40 -19.84
N ILE A 129 -4.64 10.53 -19.03
CA ILE A 129 -5.38 9.63 -18.14
C ILE A 129 -4.82 9.79 -16.72
N SER A 130 -5.47 10.64 -15.93
CA SER A 130 -5.22 10.67 -14.49
C SER A 130 -5.64 9.33 -13.89
N PRO A 131 -4.91 8.80 -12.89
CA PRO A 131 -5.37 7.63 -12.18
C PRO A 131 -6.73 7.92 -11.55
N PRO A 132 -7.76 7.10 -11.77
CA PRO A 132 -9.03 7.28 -11.10
C PRO A 132 -8.99 7.04 -9.58
N ASP A 133 -9.31 8.08 -8.82
CA ASP A 133 -9.59 8.01 -7.38
C ASP A 133 -10.60 6.90 -6.98
N PHE A 134 -11.35 6.33 -7.95
CA PHE A 134 -12.37 5.29 -7.75
C PHE A 134 -11.89 3.99 -7.10
N ALA A 135 -10.60 3.63 -7.14
CA ALA A 135 -10.12 2.44 -6.40
C ALA A 135 -10.24 2.59 -4.88
N PHE A 136 -10.30 3.83 -4.40
CA PHE A 136 -10.61 4.15 -3.01
C PHE A 136 -12.10 4.38 -2.79
N GLY A 137 -12.97 3.99 -3.73
CA GLY A 137 -14.40 4.23 -3.69
C GLY A 137 -14.78 5.64 -4.16
N TYR A 138 -16.02 6.06 -3.88
CA TYR A 138 -16.52 7.37 -4.27
C TYR A 138 -17.61 7.88 -3.32
N GLY A 139 -17.77 9.21 -3.28
CA GLY A 139 -18.80 9.87 -2.48
C GLY A 139 -18.57 9.73 -0.98
N ARG A 140 -19.65 9.67 -0.19
CA ARG A 140 -19.59 9.64 1.29
C ARG A 140 -18.90 8.39 1.89
N ARG A 141 -18.56 7.40 1.06
CA ARG A 141 -17.88 6.16 1.46
C ARG A 141 -16.53 6.01 0.78
N GLU A 142 -15.99 7.10 0.23
CA GLU A 142 -14.59 7.16 -0.17
C GLU A 142 -13.67 6.79 1.01
N CYS A 143 -12.59 6.09 0.71
CA CYS A 143 -11.66 5.57 1.69
C CYS A 143 -11.07 6.72 2.53
N PRO A 144 -11.32 6.75 3.85
CA PRO A 144 -10.74 7.78 4.71
C PRO A 144 -9.21 7.68 4.76
N GLY A 145 -8.66 6.49 4.47
CA GLY A 145 -7.24 6.22 4.42
C GLY A 145 -6.57 6.44 3.06
N ARG A 146 -7.25 6.98 2.03
CA ARG A 146 -6.72 7.01 0.64
C ARG A 146 -5.30 7.55 0.55
N TYR A 147 -5.03 8.71 1.17
CA TYR A 147 -3.73 9.36 1.08
C TYR A 147 -2.65 8.60 1.84
N PHE A 148 -3.01 8.03 2.99
CA PHE A 148 -2.09 7.20 3.76
C PHE A 148 -1.76 5.92 3.01
N GLY A 149 -2.78 5.23 2.49
CA GLY A 149 -2.63 3.98 1.74
C GLY A 149 -1.84 4.16 0.45
N GLU A 150 -2.16 5.17 -0.36
CA GLU A 150 -1.41 5.50 -1.58
C GLU A 150 0.06 5.74 -1.29
N ASN A 151 0.35 6.63 -0.34
CA ASN A 151 1.72 7.00 -0.01
C ASN A 151 2.49 5.82 0.60
N ALA A 152 1.87 5.04 1.48
CA ALA A 152 2.49 3.90 2.17
C ALA A 152 2.81 2.76 1.21
N VAL A 153 1.88 2.42 0.31
CA VAL A 153 2.12 1.41 -0.72
C VAL A 153 3.20 1.88 -1.70
N PHE A 154 3.08 3.13 -2.17
CA PHE A 154 4.00 3.68 -3.15
C PHE A 154 5.43 3.72 -2.61
N ILE A 155 5.63 4.28 -1.41
CA ILE A 155 6.96 4.36 -0.78
C ILE A 155 7.53 2.96 -0.57
N ALA A 156 6.71 1.97 -0.18
CA ALA A 156 7.16 0.60 -0.04
C ALA A 156 7.61 0.01 -1.39
N MET A 157 6.79 0.11 -2.44
CA MET A 157 7.09 -0.40 -3.78
C MET A 157 8.38 0.20 -4.35
N ILE A 158 8.53 1.53 -4.29
CA ILE A 158 9.72 2.19 -4.84
C ILE A 158 10.98 1.86 -4.04
N ASN A 159 10.90 1.76 -2.70
CA ASN A 159 12.05 1.34 -1.89
C ASN A 159 12.45 -0.10 -2.19
N ILE A 160 11.47 -1.00 -2.36
CA ILE A 160 11.71 -2.38 -2.77
C ILE A 160 12.43 -2.41 -4.13
N LEU A 161 11.92 -1.73 -5.15
CA LEU A 161 12.56 -1.68 -6.48
C LEU A 161 13.94 -1.06 -6.45
N HIS A 162 14.12 -0.03 -5.63
CA HIS A 162 15.39 0.67 -5.49
C HIS A 162 16.49 -0.24 -4.92
N VAL A 163 16.12 -1.14 -4.02
CA VAL A 163 17.08 -1.95 -3.25
C VAL A 163 17.21 -3.38 -3.76
N PHE A 164 16.14 -3.95 -4.31
CA PHE A 164 16.05 -5.37 -4.64
C PHE A 164 15.60 -5.63 -6.07
N ASN A 165 16.14 -6.71 -6.64
CA ASN A 165 15.54 -7.43 -7.75
C ASN A 165 14.65 -8.52 -7.20
N ILE A 166 13.40 -8.58 -7.67
CA ILE A 166 12.47 -9.67 -7.35
C ILE A 166 12.70 -10.77 -8.40
N LEU A 167 13.03 -11.97 -7.94
CA LEU A 167 13.41 -13.11 -8.77
C LEU A 167 12.53 -14.33 -8.48
N PRO A 168 12.34 -15.22 -9.47
CA PRO A 168 11.66 -16.49 -9.24
C PRO A 168 12.32 -17.30 -8.12
N PHE A 169 11.53 -18.13 -7.43
CA PHE A 169 12.08 -19.07 -6.46
C PHE A 169 12.87 -20.16 -7.19
N GLU A 170 14.05 -20.54 -6.66
CA GLU A 170 14.82 -21.67 -7.19
C GLU A 170 14.31 -22.97 -6.58
N GLY A 171 13.36 -23.61 -7.28
CA GLY A 171 12.87 -24.94 -6.93
C GLY A 171 13.80 -26.05 -7.42
N GLU A 172 13.49 -27.30 -7.07
CA GLU A 172 14.28 -28.48 -7.48
C GLU A 172 14.40 -28.62 -9.01
N ASN A 173 13.46 -28.05 -9.77
CA ASN A 173 13.41 -28.10 -11.23
C ASN A 173 13.87 -26.80 -11.92
N GLY A 174 14.47 -25.87 -11.17
CA GLY A 174 14.88 -24.55 -11.66
C GLY A 174 13.94 -23.42 -11.25
N PRO A 175 14.05 -22.23 -11.88
CA PRO A 175 13.26 -21.05 -11.53
C PRO A 175 11.76 -21.29 -11.70
N GLU A 176 10.99 -21.18 -10.61
CA GLU A 176 9.55 -21.36 -10.60
C GLU A 176 8.84 -20.00 -10.60
N LEU A 177 8.07 -19.75 -11.66
CA LEU A 177 7.17 -18.60 -11.75
C LEU A 177 5.80 -18.94 -11.16
N PRO A 178 5.12 -17.96 -10.55
CA PRO A 178 3.78 -18.20 -10.06
C PRO A 178 2.79 -18.39 -11.21
N PRO A 179 1.72 -19.18 -11.03
CA PRO A 179 0.74 -19.42 -12.09
C PRO A 179 -0.10 -18.17 -12.38
N GLU A 180 -0.35 -17.86 -13.67
CA GLU A 180 -0.98 -16.60 -14.12
C GLU A 180 -2.37 -16.27 -13.50
N ASP A 181 -3.09 -17.28 -13.00
CA ASP A 181 -4.48 -17.17 -12.51
C ASP A 181 -4.71 -17.72 -11.08
N HIS A 182 -3.64 -17.91 -10.29
CA HIS A 182 -3.77 -18.45 -8.92
C HIS A 182 -4.08 -17.36 -7.88
N PHE A 183 -5.35 -16.93 -7.85
CA PHE A 183 -5.87 -16.04 -6.82
C PHE A 183 -6.87 -16.75 -5.91
N GLU A 184 -6.68 -16.64 -4.60
CA GLU A 184 -7.72 -17.05 -3.67
C GLU A 184 -8.82 -15.99 -3.62
N SER A 185 -10.07 -16.40 -3.88
CA SER A 185 -11.24 -15.53 -3.86
C SER A 185 -11.70 -15.27 -2.42
N GLY A 186 -11.74 -13.99 -2.02
CA GLY A 186 -12.22 -13.53 -0.71
C GLY A 186 -12.68 -12.08 -0.75
N LEU A 187 -12.77 -11.43 0.42
CA LEU A 187 -13.02 -9.97 0.51
C LEU A 187 -11.94 -9.17 -0.25
N ILE A 188 -10.73 -9.74 -0.33
CA ILE A 188 -9.55 -9.24 -1.02
C ILE A 188 -8.97 -10.41 -1.82
N LEU A 189 -8.48 -10.15 -3.02
CA LEU A 189 -7.76 -11.14 -3.83
C LEU A 189 -6.32 -11.22 -3.30
N TYR A 190 -5.86 -12.43 -3.00
CA TYR A 190 -4.47 -12.71 -2.62
C TYR A 190 -3.81 -13.63 -3.65
N ALA A 191 -2.55 -13.34 -3.98
CA ALA A 191 -1.69 -14.22 -4.74
C ALA A 191 -0.78 -14.98 -3.78
N HIS A 192 -0.70 -16.30 -3.91
CA HIS A 192 0.23 -17.15 -3.18
C HIS A 192 1.37 -17.57 -4.11
N PHE A 193 2.60 -17.23 -3.73
CA PHE A 193 3.79 -17.53 -4.54
C PHE A 193 5.04 -17.57 -3.66
N HIS A 194 6.10 -18.16 -4.19
CA HIS A 194 7.45 -18.06 -3.65
C HIS A 194 8.31 -17.15 -4.54
N SER A 195 9.22 -16.40 -3.92
CA SER A 195 10.17 -15.55 -4.63
C SER A 195 11.49 -15.45 -3.89
N SER A 196 12.54 -15.15 -4.63
CA SER A 196 13.87 -14.82 -4.12
C SER A 196 14.14 -13.32 -4.31
N PHE A 197 14.99 -12.75 -3.46
CA PHE A 197 15.42 -11.36 -3.56
C PHE A 197 16.93 -11.29 -3.67
N SER A 198 17.45 -10.49 -4.61
CA SER A 198 18.86 -10.12 -4.66
C SER A 198 18.98 -8.60 -4.64
N HIS A 199 20.13 -8.07 -4.23
CA HIS A 199 20.35 -6.62 -4.31
C HIS A 199 20.31 -6.17 -5.77
N SER A 200 19.53 -5.12 -6.06
CA SER A 200 19.48 -4.47 -7.37
C SER A 200 20.84 -3.85 -7.75
N ARG A 201 21.66 -3.52 -6.73
CA ARG A 201 22.97 -2.90 -6.86
C ARG A 201 24.07 -3.88 -6.50
N LEU A 202 24.81 -4.32 -7.51
CA LEU A 202 26.09 -4.99 -7.36
C LEU A 202 27.15 -3.94 -6.95
N GLY A 203 27.28 -3.67 -5.65
CA GLY A 203 28.41 -2.90 -5.12
C GLY A 203 28.03 -1.72 -4.21
N CYS A 204 27.89 -2.03 -2.92
CA CYS A 204 28.43 -1.22 -1.83
C CYS A 204 29.26 -2.15 -0.95
#